data_AF-A0A438CDQ9-F1
#
_entry.id   AF-A0A438CDQ9-F1
#
_cell.length_a   1.000
_cell.length_b   1.000
_cell.length_c   1.000
_cell.angle_alpha   90.00
_cell.angle_beta   90.00
_cell.angle_gamma   90.00
#
_symmetry.space_group_name_H-M   'P 1'
#
loop_
_entity.id
_entity.type
_entity.pdbx_description
1 polymer ?
#
loop_
_entity_poly.entity_id
_entity_poly.type
_entity_poly.pdbx_seq_one_letter_code
_entity_poly.pdbx_strand_id
1 'polypeptide(L)'
;MVQPIIVWKPVPTWQRQPISGSTNLSVKSTIERYKKASADSSNTGSVSEANAQFYQQESSKLHQQIRNLQNSNRHMLGESLGSLNFKDLKSLEIRLEKGISRIRSKKNELLFAEIEYMQRG
;
A
#
# COMPACT_ATOMS: atom_id res chain seq x y z
N MET A 1 66.58 -37.47 16.63
CA MET A 1 66.34 -37.80 15.21
C MET A 1 66.10 -36.52 14.45
N VAL A 2 67.06 -36.08 13.65
CA VAL A 2 67.02 -34.82 12.90
C VAL A 2 66.26 -35.07 11.60
N GLN A 3 65.21 -34.29 11.33
CA GLN A 3 64.46 -34.40 10.07
C GLN A 3 65.32 -33.88 8.90
N PRO A 4 65.30 -34.53 7.72
CA PRO A 4 66.05 -34.07 6.57
C PRO A 4 65.40 -32.81 5.97
N ILE A 5 66.26 -31.84 5.62
CA ILE A 5 65.92 -30.61 4.91
C ILE A 5 65.42 -30.99 3.50
N ILE A 6 64.16 -30.67 3.19
CA ILE A 6 63.58 -30.93 1.86
C ILE A 6 64.28 -30.02 0.84
N VAL A 7 65.11 -30.61 -0.01
CA VAL A 7 65.68 -29.94 -1.18
C VAL A 7 64.56 -29.75 -2.21
N TRP A 8 64.18 -28.50 -2.46
CA TRP A 8 63.26 -28.12 -3.54
C TRP A 8 63.94 -28.38 -4.89
N LYS A 9 63.73 -29.57 -5.47
CA LYS A 9 64.08 -29.78 -6.87
C LYS A 9 63.10 -28.99 -7.76
N PRO A 10 63.57 -28.22 -8.75
CA PRO A 10 62.69 -27.46 -9.63
C PRO A 10 61.75 -28.41 -10.40
N VAL A 11 60.45 -28.11 -10.37
CA VAL A 11 59.41 -28.89 -11.05
C VAL A 11 59.64 -28.79 -12.58
N PRO A 12 59.75 -29.92 -13.29
CA PRO A 12 59.90 -29.96 -14.74
C PRO A 12 58.76 -29.19 -15.43
N THR A 13 59.08 -28.45 -16.49
CA THR A 13 58.12 -27.62 -17.23
C THR A 13 56.91 -28.40 -17.76
N TRP A 14 57.08 -29.69 -18.04
CA TRP A 14 56.01 -30.59 -18.48
C TRP A 14 55.04 -31.04 -17.36
N GLN A 15 55.40 -30.83 -16.09
CA GLN A 15 54.55 -31.13 -14.93
C GLN A 15 53.81 -29.90 -14.38
N ARG A 16 54.02 -28.72 -14.96
CA ARG A 16 53.23 -27.53 -14.60
C ARG A 16 51.89 -27.61 -15.32
N GLN A 17 50.81 -27.80 -14.55
CA GLN A 17 49.50 -27.47 -15.07
C GLN A 17 49.48 -25.97 -15.37
N PRO A 18 49.02 -25.53 -16.56
CA PRO A 18 48.86 -24.11 -16.83
C PRO A 18 47.93 -23.56 -15.76
N ILE A 19 48.35 -22.51 -15.05
CA ILE A 19 47.43 -21.69 -14.30
C ILE A 19 46.37 -21.24 -15.31
N SER A 20 45.19 -21.84 -15.24
CA SER A 20 44.05 -21.39 -16.02
C SER A 20 43.61 -20.06 -15.41
N GLY A 21 44.40 -19.02 -15.68
CA GLY A 21 44.05 -17.63 -15.50
C GLY A 21 42.98 -17.31 -16.52
N SER A 22 41.80 -17.90 -16.33
CA SER A 22 40.59 -17.52 -17.02
C SER A 22 39.66 -16.89 -16.02
N THR A 23 40.15 -15.85 -15.35
CA THR A 23 39.25 -14.73 -15.08
C THR A 23 38.93 -14.10 -16.42
N ASN A 24 38.00 -14.70 -17.16
CA ASN A 24 37.34 -14.07 -18.31
C ASN A 24 36.52 -12.86 -17.79
N LEU A 25 37.24 -11.82 -17.39
CA LEU A 25 36.80 -10.44 -17.12
C LEU A 25 36.94 -9.63 -18.41
N SER A 26 36.67 -10.26 -19.56
CA SER A 26 36.52 -9.50 -20.79
C SER A 26 35.42 -8.47 -20.58
N VAL A 27 35.65 -7.23 -21.01
CA VAL A 27 34.64 -6.17 -20.97
C VAL A 27 33.32 -6.68 -21.55
N LYS A 28 33.36 -7.53 -22.58
CA LYS A 28 32.17 -8.19 -23.15
C LYS A 28 31.45 -9.10 -22.17
N SER A 29 32.15 -9.99 -21.45
CA SER A 29 31.52 -10.91 -20.49
C SER A 29 30.98 -10.18 -19.27
N THR A 30 31.63 -9.09 -18.86
CA THR A 30 31.15 -8.20 -17.80
C THR A 30 29.92 -7.40 -18.25
N ILE A 31 29.91 -6.86 -19.47
CA ILE A 31 28.75 -6.20 -20.08
C ILE A 31 27.57 -7.18 -20.21
N GLU A 32 27.82 -8.41 -20.65
CA GLU A 32 26.78 -9.43 -20.82
C GLU A 32 26.19 -9.87 -19.49
N ARG A 33 27.04 -10.09 -18.45
CA ARG A 33 26.58 -10.32 -17.08
C ARG A 33 25.76 -9.15 -16.54
N TYR A 34 26.19 -7.90 -16.79
CA TYR A 34 25.46 -6.72 -16.35
C TYR A 34 24.09 -6.62 -17.05
N LYS A 35 24.04 -6.80 -18.38
CA LYS A 35 22.79 -6.83 -19.15
C LYS A 35 21.84 -7.90 -18.64
N LYS A 36 22.36 -9.10 -18.36
CA LYS A 36 21.58 -10.21 -17.81
C LYS A 36 21.03 -9.89 -16.41
N ALA A 37 21.87 -9.40 -15.50
CA ALA A 37 21.44 -9.00 -14.16
C ALA A 37 20.43 -7.84 -14.19
N SER A 38 20.55 -6.92 -15.15
CA SER A 38 19.63 -5.80 -15.36
C SER A 38 18.28 -6.29 -15.90
N ALA A 39 18.29 -7.22 -16.85
CA ALA A 39 17.08 -7.87 -17.34
C ALA A 39 16.40 -8.72 -16.25
N ASP A 40 17.17 -9.43 -15.43
CA ASP A 40 16.66 -10.24 -14.32
C ASP A 40 16.05 -9.36 -13.20
N SER A 41 16.55 -8.13 -13.01
CA SER A 41 15.95 -7.15 -12.08
C SER A 41 14.56 -6.67 -12.51
N SER A 42 14.18 -6.86 -13.78
CA SER A 42 12.82 -6.63 -14.25
C SER A 42 11.84 -7.72 -13.81
N ASN A 43 12.32 -8.84 -13.27
CA ASN A 43 11.51 -9.99 -12.86
C ASN A 43 11.10 -9.92 -11.36
N THR A 44 11.79 -9.10 -10.57
CA THR A 44 11.34 -8.62 -9.26
C THR A 44 10.79 -7.21 -9.46
N GLY A 45 9.46 -7.06 -9.48
CA GLY A 45 8.79 -5.81 -9.87
C GLY A 45 9.49 -4.57 -9.32
N SER A 46 9.81 -3.63 -10.21
CA SER A 46 10.60 -2.46 -9.85
C SER A 46 9.93 -1.64 -8.73
N VAL A 47 10.69 -0.83 -7.99
CA VAL A 47 10.12 0.09 -6.99
C VAL A 47 9.01 0.96 -7.58
N SER A 48 9.14 1.36 -8.85
CA SER A 48 8.10 2.10 -9.58
C SER A 48 6.82 1.29 -9.77
N GLU A 49 6.94 -0.01 -10.04
CA GLU A 49 5.79 -0.92 -10.21
C GLU A 49 5.10 -1.20 -8.88
N ALA A 50 5.87 -1.44 -7.82
CA ALA A 50 5.33 -1.58 -6.46
C ALA A 50 4.58 -0.32 -6.01
N ASN A 51 5.13 0.87 -6.29
CA ASN A 51 4.46 2.14 -6.00
C ASN A 51 3.19 2.33 -6.83
N ALA A 52 3.21 1.98 -8.11
CA ALA A 52 2.01 2.05 -8.97
C ALA A 52 0.90 1.13 -8.44
N GLN A 53 1.23 -0.10 -8.07
CA GLN A 53 0.28 -1.04 -7.46
C GLN A 53 -0.27 -0.53 -6.13
N PHE A 54 0.57 0.04 -5.27
CA PHE A 54 0.16 0.65 -4.02
C PHE A 54 -0.86 1.77 -4.23
N TYR A 55 -0.59 2.72 -5.14
CA TYR A 55 -1.52 3.81 -5.41
C TYR A 55 -2.82 3.34 -6.08
N GLN A 56 -2.75 2.29 -6.90
CA GLN A 56 -3.95 1.67 -7.47
C GLN A 56 -4.84 1.05 -6.39
N GLN A 57 -4.25 0.39 -5.40
CA GLN A 57 -4.98 -0.17 -4.26
C GLN A 57 -5.60 0.94 -3.40
N GLU A 58 -4.84 1.99 -3.09
CA GLU A 58 -5.34 3.11 -2.28
C GLU A 58 -6.46 3.87 -3.00
N SER A 59 -6.34 4.08 -4.32
CA SER A 59 -7.41 4.63 -5.16
C SER A 59 -8.66 3.75 -5.11
N SER A 60 -8.52 2.43 -5.22
CA SER A 60 -9.64 1.49 -5.16
C SER A 60 -10.37 1.54 -3.81
N LYS A 61 -9.60 1.65 -2.73
CA LYS A 61 -10.11 1.79 -1.36
C LYS A 61 -10.86 3.11 -1.18
N LEU A 62 -10.31 4.23 -1.66
CA LEU A 62 -10.98 5.53 -1.62
C LEU A 62 -12.29 5.51 -2.42
N HIS A 63 -12.29 4.93 -3.62
CA HIS A 63 -13.52 4.78 -4.41
C HIS A 63 -14.58 3.96 -3.67
N GLN A 64 -14.20 2.89 -2.98
CA GLN A 64 -15.13 2.12 -2.16
C GLN A 64 -15.69 2.95 -1.00
N GLN A 65 -14.85 3.73 -0.31
CA GLN A 65 -15.31 4.62 0.77
C GLN A 65 -16.30 5.67 0.25
N ILE A 66 -16.03 6.28 -0.90
CA ILE A 66 -16.94 7.24 -1.55
C ILE A 66 -18.29 6.58 -1.84
N ARG A 67 -18.29 5.40 -2.45
CA ARG A 67 -19.54 4.66 -2.73
C ARG A 67 -20.31 4.34 -1.46
N ASN A 68 -19.63 3.94 -0.39
CA ASN A 68 -20.26 3.65 0.90
C ASN A 68 -20.90 4.90 1.51
N LEU A 69 -20.22 6.06 1.45
CA LEU A 69 -20.75 7.33 1.92
C LEU A 69 -21.96 7.77 1.10
N GLN A 70 -21.90 7.65 -0.23
CA GLN A 70 -23.03 7.97 -1.11
C GLN A 70 -24.25 7.07 -0.84
N ASN A 71 -24.04 5.76 -0.68
CA ASN A 71 -25.08 4.82 -0.28
C ASN A 71 -25.69 5.19 1.07
N SER A 72 -24.85 5.49 2.07
CA SER A 72 -25.33 5.92 3.38
C SER A 72 -26.15 7.20 3.29
N ASN A 73 -25.76 8.16 2.44
CA ASN A 73 -26.51 9.40 2.26
C ASN A 73 -27.88 9.16 1.61
N ARG A 74 -27.94 8.32 0.55
CA ARG A 74 -29.20 7.90 -0.05
C ARG A 74 -30.14 7.26 0.97
N HIS A 75 -29.64 6.33 1.78
CA HIS A 75 -30.44 5.72 2.83
C HIS A 75 -30.95 6.77 3.85
N MET A 76 -30.12 7.73 4.27
CA MET A 76 -30.56 8.81 5.16
C MET A 76 -31.64 9.70 4.54
N LEU A 77 -31.66 9.83 3.21
CA LEU A 77 -32.70 10.54 2.46
C LEU A 77 -33.95 9.70 2.20
N GLY A 78 -33.98 8.44 2.66
CA GLY A 78 -35.10 7.52 2.44
C GLY A 78 -35.08 6.84 1.06
N GLU A 79 -33.97 6.90 0.33
CA GLU A 79 -33.80 6.29 -0.98
C GLU A 79 -33.16 4.90 -0.88
N SER A 80 -33.37 4.05 -1.90
CA SER A 80 -32.73 2.73 -2.03
C SER A 80 -32.90 1.80 -0.80
N LEU A 81 -33.96 1.97 -0.01
CA LEU A 81 -34.16 1.22 1.24
C LEU A 81 -34.42 -0.28 1.02
N GLY A 82 -34.89 -0.67 -0.17
CA GLY A 82 -35.17 -2.08 -0.49
C GLY A 82 -33.96 -3.01 -0.43
N SER A 83 -32.73 -2.49 -0.45
CA SER A 83 -31.51 -3.29 -0.27
C SER A 83 -31.12 -3.51 1.21
N LEU A 84 -31.79 -2.86 2.16
CA LEU A 84 -31.50 -2.98 3.59
C LEU A 84 -32.32 -4.12 4.21
N ASN A 85 -31.69 -4.91 5.07
CA ASN A 85 -32.43 -5.84 5.92
C ASN A 85 -33.10 -5.09 7.09
N PHE A 86 -33.98 -5.78 7.82
CA PHE A 86 -34.73 -5.20 8.93
C PHE A 86 -33.84 -4.59 10.03
N LYS A 87 -32.71 -5.23 10.37
CA LYS A 87 -31.79 -4.73 11.39
C LYS A 87 -31.15 -3.41 10.97
N ASP A 88 -30.73 -3.32 9.71
CA ASP A 88 -30.11 -2.11 9.15
C ASP A 88 -31.13 -0.99 9.00
N LEU A 89 -32.37 -1.32 8.63
CA LEU A 89 -33.47 -0.35 8.55
C LEU A 89 -33.82 0.24 9.93
N LYS A 90 -33.92 -0.62 10.97
CA LYS A 90 -34.13 -0.17 12.35
C LYS A 90 -32.98 0.70 12.87
N SER A 91 -31.74 0.37 12.52
CA SER A 91 -30.56 1.19 12.85
C SER A 91 -30.63 2.56 12.16
N LEU A 92 -31.05 2.60 10.90
CA LEU A 92 -31.26 3.84 10.15
C LEU A 92 -32.34 4.72 10.80
N GLU A 93 -33.49 4.14 11.13
CA GLU A 93 -34.60 4.83 11.82
C GLU A 93 -34.12 5.48 13.13
N ILE A 94 -33.47 4.72 14.01
CA ILE A 94 -32.95 5.25 15.29
C ILE A 94 -31.98 6.43 15.08
N ARG A 95 -31.12 6.35 14.05
CA ARG A 95 -30.19 7.45 13.73
C ARG A 95 -30.93 8.69 13.26
N LEU A 96 -31.94 8.54 12.40
CA LEU A 96 -32.76 9.64 11.91
C LEU A 96 -33.55 10.30 13.04
N GLU A 97 -34.20 9.51 13.90
CA GLU A 97 -34.93 10.01 15.05
C GLU A 97 -34.04 10.84 15.99
N LYS A 98 -32.84 10.34 16.31
CA LYS A 98 -31.87 11.06 17.13
C LYS A 98 -31.40 12.36 16.45
N GLY A 99 -31.12 12.33 15.15
CA GLY A 99 -30.72 13.50 14.38
C GLY A 99 -31.80 14.58 14.37
N ILE A 100 -33.04 14.20 14.07
CA ILE A 100 -34.20 15.09 14.05
C ILE A 100 -34.45 15.69 15.42
N SER A 101 -34.38 14.87 16.48
CA SER A 101 -34.55 15.33 17.87
C SER A 101 -33.52 16.42 18.23
N ARG A 102 -32.24 16.21 17.89
CA ARG A 102 -31.18 17.22 18.10
C ARG A 102 -31.44 18.50 17.33
N ILE A 103 -31.86 18.41 16.06
CA ILE A 103 -32.19 19.58 15.24
C ILE A 103 -33.35 20.38 15.86
N ARG A 104 -34.41 19.69 16.30
CA ARG A 104 -35.56 20.33 16.95
C ARG A 104 -35.15 21.01 18.26
N SER A 105 -34.38 20.32 19.11
CA SER A 105 -33.84 20.90 20.35
C SER A 105 -33.07 22.17 20.07
N LYS A 106 -32.15 22.14 19.08
CA LYS A 106 -31.34 23.31 18.75
C LYS A 106 -32.16 24.47 18.20
N LYS A 107 -33.14 24.18 17.35
CA LYS A 107 -34.07 25.20 16.84
C LYS A 107 -34.87 25.84 17.97
N ASN A 108 -35.34 25.05 18.93
CA ASN A 108 -36.07 25.56 20.09
C ASN A 108 -35.18 26.45 20.97
N GLU A 109 -33.96 26.01 21.28
CA GLU A 109 -32.98 26.81 22.02
C GLU A 109 -32.76 28.19 21.36
N LEU A 110 -32.54 28.20 20.05
CA LEU A 110 -32.31 29.45 19.30
C LEU A 110 -33.56 30.33 19.28
N LEU A 111 -34.74 29.75 19.11
CA LEU A 111 -36.01 30.49 19.13
C LEU A 111 -36.25 31.15 20.51
N PHE A 112 -35.98 30.44 21.60
CA PHE A 112 -36.11 31.00 22.94
C PHE A 112 -35.11 32.13 23.19
N ALA A 113 -33.86 31.99 22.74
CA ALA A 113 -32.88 33.05 22.84
C ALA A 113 -33.32 34.31 22.07
N GLU A 114 -33.91 34.14 20.89
CA GLU A 114 -34.42 35.25 20.07
C GLU A 114 -35.61 35.97 20.74
N ILE A 115 -36.55 35.21 21.32
CA ILE A 115 -37.67 35.78 22.06
C ILE A 115 -37.18 36.57 23.28
N GLU A 116 -36.23 36.02 24.03
CA GLU A 116 -35.64 36.69 25.19
C GLU A 116 -34.92 37.98 24.79
N TYR A 117 -34.19 37.97 23.68
CA TYR A 117 -33.55 39.17 23.13
C TYR A 117 -34.58 40.26 22.80
N MET A 118 -35.67 39.91 22.09
CA MET A 118 -36.73 40.85 21.73
C MET A 118 -37.50 41.39 22.95
N GLN A 119 -37.60 40.64 24.04
CA GLN A 119 -38.28 41.08 25.27
C GLN A 119 -37.41 41.99 26.16
N ARG A 120 -36.09 41.97 25.96
CA ARG A 120 -35.12 42.75 26.75
C ARG A 120 -34.69 44.07 26.08
N GLY A 121 -34.97 44.24 24.79
CA GLY A 121 -34.71 45.47 24.02
C GLY A 121 -35.92 46.40 24.01
#